data_AF-A0A7V9RGD4-F1
#
_entry.id   AF-A0A7V9RGD4-F1
#
_cell.length_a   1.000
_cell.length_b   1.000
_cell.length_c   1.000
_cell.angle_alpha   90.00
_cell.angle_beta   90.00
_cell.angle_gamma   90.00
#
_symmetry.space_group_name_H-M   'P 1'
#
loop_
_entity.id
_entity.type
_entity.pdbx_description
1 polymer ?
#
loop_
_entity_poly.entity_id
_entity_poly.type
_entity_poly.pdbx_seq_one_letter_code
_entity_poly.pdbx_strand_id
1 'polypeptide(L)'
;MFIAYEIAKELIVSLRPIVPAIKRHDADLADQLRRAAQSVLLNLGEGKKFANGNRRKHYEIAQGSANEVKAALDAAEAWGWLEVRGAEWALVDRLLAVLWKLTHAPSIQQLAPRKRP
;
A
#
# COMPACT_ATOMS: atom_id res chain seq x y z
N MET A 1 -0.20 12.24 -13.72
CA MET A 1 0.18 10.84 -13.41
C MET A 1 0.27 10.70 -11.90
N PHE A 2 -0.41 9.73 -11.27
CA PHE A 2 -0.40 9.56 -9.80
C PHE A 2 0.48 8.36 -9.45
N ILE A 3 1.74 8.63 -9.11
CA ILE A 3 2.81 7.61 -9.00
C ILE A 3 2.44 6.48 -8.04
N ALA A 4 1.82 6.78 -6.89
CA ALA A 4 1.42 5.76 -5.92
C ALA A 4 0.46 4.71 -6.51
N TYR A 5 -0.49 5.15 -7.35
CA TYR A 5 -1.47 4.26 -7.97
C TYR A 5 -0.84 3.31 -8.98
N GLU A 6 0.10 3.80 -9.80
CA GLU A 6 0.81 2.95 -10.74
C GLU A 6 1.69 1.92 -10.02
N ILE A 7 2.40 2.32 -8.97
CA ILE A 7 3.19 1.39 -8.14
C ILE A 7 2.28 0.32 -7.51
N ALA A 8 1.11 0.71 -6.97
CA ALA A 8 0.16 -0.24 -6.40
C ALA A 8 -0.37 -1.24 -7.44
N LYS A 9 -0.56 -0.79 -8.69
CA LYS A 9 -0.98 -1.65 -9.81
C LYS A 9 0.14 -2.60 -10.22
N GLU A 10 1.38 -2.13 -10.30
CA GLU A 10 2.57 -2.95 -10.55
C GLU A 10 2.74 -4.02 -9.47
N LEU A 11 2.54 -3.66 -8.20
CA LEU A 11 2.54 -4.59 -7.07
C LEU A 11 1.47 -5.69 -7.24
N ILE A 12 0.23 -5.35 -7.61
CA ILE A 12 -0.80 -6.37 -7.85
C ILE A 12 -0.40 -7.31 -9.00
N VAL A 13 0.25 -6.79 -10.04
CA VAL A 13 0.74 -7.62 -11.15
C VAL A 13 1.83 -8.59 -10.67
N SER A 14 2.78 -8.13 -9.86
CA SER A 14 3.85 -8.97 -9.33
C SER A 14 3.34 -10.03 -8.33
N LEU A 15 2.23 -9.77 -7.64
CA LEU A 15 1.60 -10.73 -6.71
C LEU A 15 0.83 -11.88 -7.40
N ARG A 16 0.59 -11.81 -8.72
CA ARG A 16 -0.17 -12.84 -9.47
C ARG A 16 0.36 -14.28 -9.29
N PRO A 17 1.67 -14.57 -9.39
CA PRO A 17 2.21 -15.90 -9.11
C PRO A 17 2.29 -16.20 -7.60
N ILE A 18 2.39 -15.19 -6.75
CA ILE A 18 2.61 -15.33 -5.30
C ILE A 18 1.34 -15.79 -4.58
N VAL A 19 0.20 -15.16 -4.86
CA VAL A 19 -1.09 -15.49 -4.23
C VAL A 19 -1.44 -16.98 -4.34
N PRO A 20 -1.43 -17.62 -5.54
CA PRO A 20 -1.72 -19.05 -5.64
C PRO A 20 -0.63 -19.93 -5.01
N ALA A 21 0.62 -19.48 -4.93
CA ALA A 21 1.68 -20.22 -4.25
C ALA A 21 1.45 -20.25 -2.73
N ILE A 22 1.15 -19.10 -2.11
CA ILE A 22 0.74 -19.03 -0.69
C ILE A 22 -0.51 -19.87 -0.46
N LYS A 23 -1.51 -19.77 -1.35
CA LYS A 23 -2.80 -20.48 -1.22
C LYS A 23 -2.66 -22.00 -1.11
N ARG A 24 -1.59 -22.59 -1.66
CA ARG A 24 -1.33 -24.04 -1.52
C ARG A 24 -0.98 -24.45 -0.10
N HIS A 25 -0.51 -23.51 0.72
CA HIS A 25 -0.14 -23.72 2.11
C HIS A 25 -1.17 -23.12 3.07
N ASP A 26 -1.65 -21.91 2.77
CA ASP A 26 -2.59 -21.17 3.59
C ASP A 26 -3.52 -20.32 2.71
N ALA A 27 -4.78 -20.75 2.62
CA ALA A 27 -5.79 -20.07 1.82
C ALA A 27 -6.24 -18.73 2.42
N ASP A 28 -6.21 -18.61 3.75
CA ASP A 28 -6.65 -17.42 4.46
C ASP A 28 -5.62 -16.31 4.32
N LEU A 29 -4.32 -16.64 4.48
CA LEU A 29 -3.24 -15.67 4.25
C LEU A 29 -3.22 -15.18 2.80
N ALA A 30 -3.44 -16.07 1.84
CA ALA A 30 -3.52 -15.71 0.43
C ALA A 30 -4.69 -14.75 0.14
N ASP A 31 -5.85 -14.96 0.78
CA ASP A 31 -6.99 -14.05 0.66
C ASP A 31 -6.75 -12.70 1.34
N GLN A 32 -6.13 -12.70 2.52
CA GLN A 32 -5.72 -11.48 3.20
C GLN A 32 -4.77 -10.64 2.34
N LEU A 33 -3.71 -11.25 1.78
CA LEU A 33 -2.78 -10.60 0.87
C LEU A 33 -3.50 -9.96 -0.33
N ARG A 34 -4.40 -10.73 -0.97
CA ARG A 34 -5.16 -10.25 -2.12
C ARG A 34 -6.05 -9.07 -1.76
N ARG A 35 -6.81 -9.15 -0.67
CA ARG A 35 -7.72 -8.09 -0.22
C ARG A 35 -6.95 -6.83 0.18
N ALA A 36 -5.83 -6.98 0.89
CA ALA A 36 -4.97 -5.87 1.27
C ALA A 36 -4.44 -5.14 0.03
N ALA A 37 -3.88 -5.87 -0.94
CA ALA A 37 -3.37 -5.27 -2.19
C ALA A 37 -4.47 -4.53 -2.98
N GLN A 38 -5.68 -5.11 -3.06
CA GLN A 38 -6.84 -4.45 -3.69
C GLN A 38 -7.26 -3.19 -2.93
N SER A 39 -7.28 -3.25 -1.59
CA SER A 39 -7.61 -2.11 -0.73
C SER A 39 -6.66 -0.93 -0.95
N VAL A 40 -5.36 -1.18 -1.14
CA VAL A 40 -4.38 -0.13 -1.47
C VAL A 40 -4.77 0.59 -2.76
N LEU A 41 -4.98 -0.15 -3.86
CA LEU A 41 -5.28 0.43 -5.17
C LEU A 41 -6.62 1.19 -5.15
N LEU A 42 -7.65 0.64 -4.51
CA LEU A 42 -8.98 1.25 -4.43
C LEU A 42 -8.95 2.57 -3.65
N ASN A 43 -8.33 2.58 -2.46
CA ASN A 43 -8.21 3.79 -1.65
C ASN A 43 -7.35 4.87 -2.32
N LEU A 44 -6.28 4.48 -3.02
CA LEU A 44 -5.51 5.43 -3.84
C LEU A 44 -6.36 6.04 -4.97
N GLY A 45 -7.20 5.23 -5.61
CA GLY A 45 -8.14 5.67 -6.64
C GLY A 45 -9.20 6.64 -6.11
N GLU A 46 -9.76 6.37 -4.94
CA GLU A 46 -10.74 7.23 -4.26
C GLU A 46 -10.09 8.53 -3.78
N GLY A 47 -8.95 8.45 -3.10
CA GLY A 47 -8.20 9.62 -2.62
C GLY A 47 -7.79 10.57 -3.75
N LYS A 48 -7.51 10.05 -4.96
CA LYS A 48 -7.25 10.85 -6.16
C LYS A 48 -8.48 11.66 -6.62
N LYS A 49 -9.70 11.16 -6.43
CA LYS A 49 -10.94 11.83 -6.87
C LYS A 49 -11.37 12.96 -5.94
N PHE A 50 -10.96 12.96 -4.67
CA PHE A 50 -11.39 13.98 -3.70
C PHE A 50 -10.42 15.16 -3.59
N ALA A 51 -10.96 16.38 -3.59
CA ALA A 51 -10.22 17.64 -3.39
C ALA A 51 -10.09 18.06 -1.91
N ASN A 52 -10.96 17.56 -1.03
CA ASN A 52 -11.10 17.99 0.37
C ASN A 52 -10.73 16.86 1.36
N GLY A 53 -10.83 17.13 2.68
CA GLY A 53 -10.25 16.36 3.81
C GLY A 53 -10.35 14.82 3.83
N ASN A 54 -11.24 14.21 3.03
CA ASN A 54 -11.31 12.75 2.85
C ASN A 54 -10.07 12.15 2.15
N ARG A 55 -9.32 12.95 1.37
CA ARG A 55 -8.11 12.47 0.68
C ARG A 55 -7.10 11.83 1.63
N ARG A 56 -6.82 12.49 2.76
CA ARG A 56 -5.83 12.02 3.74
C ARG A 56 -6.23 10.68 4.34
N LYS A 57 -7.50 10.54 4.73
CA LYS A 57 -8.05 9.29 5.26
C LYS A 57 -7.87 8.12 4.30
N HIS A 58 -8.15 8.31 3.00
CA HIS A 58 -7.92 7.25 2.01
C HIS A 58 -6.44 6.88 1.90
N TYR A 59 -5.51 7.84 1.99
CA TYR A 59 -4.08 7.55 1.95
C TYR A 59 -3.58 6.85 3.22
N GLU A 60 -4.14 7.17 4.39
CA GLU A 60 -3.86 6.47 5.65
C GLU A 60 -4.36 5.01 5.58
N ILE A 61 -5.56 4.77 5.05
CA ILE A 61 -6.07 3.41 4.82
C ILE A 61 -5.17 2.66 3.82
N ALA A 62 -4.79 3.30 2.71
CA ALA A 62 -3.86 2.69 1.74
C ALA A 62 -2.51 2.35 2.37
N GLN A 63 -1.99 3.19 3.29
CA GLN A 63 -0.77 2.92 4.03
C GLN A 63 -0.92 1.73 4.98
N GLY A 64 -2.05 1.60 5.68
CA GLY A 64 -2.36 0.44 6.51
C GLY A 64 -2.39 -0.84 5.68
N SER A 65 -3.17 -0.86 4.61
CA SER A 65 -3.28 -2.03 3.72
C SER A 65 -1.94 -2.40 3.06
N ALA A 66 -1.06 -1.43 2.76
CA ALA A 66 0.26 -1.72 2.23
C ALA A 66 1.17 -2.40 3.26
N ASN A 67 1.03 -2.06 4.55
CA ASN A 67 1.73 -2.77 5.63
C ASN A 67 1.17 -4.20 5.82
N GLU A 68 -0.13 -4.41 5.62
CA GLU A 68 -0.72 -5.76 5.64
C GLU A 68 -0.18 -6.63 4.49
N VAL A 69 -0.01 -6.06 3.28
CA VAL A 69 0.66 -6.75 2.17
C VAL A 69 2.07 -7.17 2.58
N LYS A 70 2.84 -6.24 3.16
CA LYS A 70 4.21 -6.51 3.64
C LYS A 70 4.22 -7.66 4.65
N ALA A 71 3.37 -7.59 5.68
CA ALA A 71 3.28 -8.58 6.73
C ALA A 71 2.88 -9.97 6.21
N ALA A 72 2.00 -10.05 5.21
CA ALA A 72 1.62 -11.32 4.61
C ALA A 72 2.78 -11.96 3.81
N LEU A 73 3.60 -11.15 3.13
CA LEU A 73 4.81 -11.63 2.46
C LEU A 73 5.89 -12.06 3.46
N ASP A 74 6.11 -11.27 4.53
CA ASP A 74 7.01 -11.63 5.65
C ASP A 74 6.60 -12.98 6.26
N ALA A 75 5.31 -13.19 6.51
CA ALA A 75 4.80 -14.44 7.08
C ALA A 75 5.05 -15.62 6.15
N ALA A 76 4.77 -15.49 4.85
CA ALA A 76 4.99 -16.56 3.87
C ALA A 76 6.49 -16.90 3.72
N GLU A 77 7.39 -15.91 3.79
CA GLU A 77 8.84 -16.14 3.82
C GLU A 77 9.26 -16.85 5.12
N ALA A 78 8.77 -16.39 6.29
CA ALA A 78 9.11 -16.96 7.59
C ALA A 78 8.68 -18.43 7.73
N TRP A 79 7.55 -18.81 7.11
CA TRP A 79 7.11 -20.20 7.02
C TRP A 79 7.89 -21.04 5.99
N GLY A 80 8.73 -20.41 5.16
CA GLY A 80 9.52 -21.09 4.13
C GLY A 80 8.72 -21.51 2.90
N TRP A 81 7.54 -20.94 2.67
CA TRP A 81 6.71 -21.29 1.50
C TRP A 81 7.22 -20.65 0.22
N LEU A 82 7.91 -19.52 0.35
CA LEU A 82 8.42 -18.73 -0.76
C LEU A 82 9.74 -18.08 -0.36
N GLU A 83 10.67 -17.94 -1.31
CA GLU A 83 11.73 -16.96 -1.21
C GLU A 83 11.25 -15.66 -1.86
N VAL A 84 10.50 -14.86 -1.10
CA VAL A 84 10.11 -13.53 -1.57
C VAL A 84 11.32 -12.63 -1.31
N ARG A 85 12.19 -12.43 -2.30
CA ARG A 85 13.26 -11.40 -2.28
C ARG A 85 13.43 -10.72 -3.64
N GLY A 86 12.34 -10.67 -4.41
CA GLY A 86 12.30 -10.16 -5.78
C GLY A 86 11.75 -8.74 -5.90
N ALA A 87 11.21 -8.43 -7.08
CA ALA A 87 10.67 -7.11 -7.41
C ALA A 87 9.48 -6.70 -6.52
N GLU A 88 8.75 -7.67 -5.96
CA GLU A 88 7.59 -7.47 -5.08
C GLU A 88 7.97 -6.66 -3.84
N TRP A 89 9.09 -6.99 -3.21
CA TRP A 89 9.58 -6.29 -2.01
C TRP A 89 9.97 -4.85 -2.31
N ALA A 90 10.71 -4.64 -3.40
CA ALA A 90 11.08 -3.30 -3.84
C ALA A 90 9.84 -2.44 -4.13
N LEU A 91 8.79 -3.04 -4.69
CA LEU A 91 7.51 -2.36 -4.95
C LEU A 91 6.78 -2.02 -3.65
N VAL A 92 6.70 -2.95 -2.68
CA VAL A 92 6.07 -2.70 -1.37
C VAL A 92 6.78 -1.59 -0.61
N ASP A 93 8.11 -1.65 -0.50
CA ASP A 93 8.89 -0.64 0.22
C ASP A 93 8.78 0.74 -0.45
N ARG A 94 8.86 0.78 -1.79
CA ARG A 94 8.66 2.03 -2.55
C ARG A 94 7.25 2.58 -2.33
N LEU A 95 6.23 1.73 -2.33
CA LEU A 95 4.84 2.13 -2.12
C LEU A 95 4.65 2.71 -0.72
N LEU A 96 5.18 2.06 0.31
CA LEU A 96 5.15 2.53 1.69
C LEU A 96 5.86 3.88 1.84
N ALA A 97 7.02 4.06 1.21
CA ALA A 97 7.75 5.33 1.24
C ALA A 97 6.96 6.47 0.57
N VAL A 98 6.28 6.21 -0.55
CA VAL A 98 5.43 7.19 -1.22
C VAL A 98 4.20 7.51 -0.37
N LEU A 99 3.53 6.50 0.18
CA LEU A 99 2.35 6.67 1.06
C LEU A 99 2.69 7.46 2.32
N TRP A 100 3.85 7.18 2.94
CA TRP A 100 4.32 7.93 4.10
C TRP A 100 4.43 9.43 3.81
N LYS A 101 5.01 9.80 2.65
CA LYS A 101 5.08 11.21 2.22
C LYS A 101 3.69 11.81 2.02
N LEU A 102 2.73 11.04 1.49
CA LEU A 102 1.35 11.50 1.26
C LEU A 102 0.55 11.69 2.56
N THR A 103 0.87 10.95 3.63
CA THR A 103 0.17 11.02 4.92
C THR A 103 0.86 11.98 5.92
N HIS A 104 2.16 12.23 5.76
CA HIS A 104 2.97 13.04 6.68
C HIS A 104 3.42 14.39 6.10
N ALA A 105 3.12 14.72 4.85
CA ALA A 105 3.38 16.05 4.32
C ALA A 105 2.57 17.10 5.11
N PRO A 106 3.20 18.21 5.54
CA PRO A 106 2.47 19.30 6.20
C PRO A 106 1.38 19.81 5.26
N SER A 107 0.17 20.00 5.77
CA SER A 107 -0.91 20.53 4.94
C SER A 107 -0.53 21.95 4.51
N ILE A 108 -0.82 22.34 3.26
CA ILE A 108 -0.58 23.72 2.81
C ILE A 108 -1.33 24.73 3.70
N GLN A 109 -2.43 24.31 4.35
CA GLN A 109 -3.14 25.12 5.34
C GLN A 109 -2.37 25.36 6.65
N GLN A 110 -1.44 24.47 7.03
CA GLN A 110 -0.55 24.64 8.19
C GLN A 110 0.64 25.57 7.91
N LEU A 111 0.91 25.89 6.64
CA LEU A 111 1.99 26.80 6.22
C LEU A 111 1.54 28.26 6.09
N ALA A 112 0.26 28.57 6.34
CA ALA A 112 -0.21 29.95 6.40
C ALA A 112 0.47 30.68 7.57
N PRO A 113 1.02 31.89 7.37
CA PRO A 113 1.68 32.62 8.44
C PRO A 113 0.67 32.86 9.58
N ARG A 114 1.00 32.39 10.79
CA ARG A 114 0.27 32.78 12.00
C ARG A 114 0.23 34.30 12.03
N LYS A 115 -0.96 34.90 11.93
CA LYS A 115 -1.12 36.34 12.21
C LYS A 115 -0.54 36.58 13.60
N ARG A 116 0.56 37.33 13.66
CA ARG A 116 1.14 37.77 14.92
C ARG A 116 0.15 38.77 15.56
N PRO A 117 0.05 38.78 16.91
CA PRO A 117 -0.83 39.69 17.63
C PRO A 117 -0.50 41.16 17.38
#